data_AF-W9S3T1-F1
#
_entry.id   AF-W9S3T1-F1
#
_cell.length_a   1.000
_cell.length_b   1.000
_cell.length_c   1.000
_cell.angle_alpha   90.00
_cell.angle_beta   90.00
_cell.angle_gamma   90.00
#
_symmetry.space_group_name_H-M   'P 1'
#
loop_
_entity.id
_entity.type
_entity.pdbx_description
1 polymer ?
#
loop_
_entity_poly.entity_id
_entity_poly.type
_entity_poly.pdbx_seq_one_letter_code
_entity_poly.pdbx_strand_id
1 'polypeptide(L)'
;MDVMLSILDESNDLSDYDADFVNKATCMVQDELDLHVGKERLVKESDISNLVYLQAVVKETLREIPAANKDVDFKGKHFELIPFGGRRKSCPEMTYGLQMTHLVIDGLLQAFDVFTDWPVEMTAIFGLTNAKATPLDVLVKPRLSISHYE
;
A
#
# COMPACT_ATOMS: atom_id res chain seq x y z
N MET A 1 8.58 30.75 -4.52
CA MET A 1 9.45 29.55 -4.51
C MET A 1 9.90 29.19 -3.09
N ASP A 2 9.76 30.09 -2.11
CA ASP A 2 10.19 29.83 -0.73
C ASP A 2 9.21 29.02 0.15
N VAL A 3 7.94 28.88 -0.24
CA VAL A 3 6.93 28.14 0.54
C VAL A 3 7.05 26.62 0.40
N MET A 4 7.72 26.13 -0.66
CA MET A 4 7.92 24.69 -0.87
C MET A 4 9.12 24.15 -0.06
N LEU A 5 10.06 25.03 0.32
CA LEU A 5 11.24 24.68 1.11
C LEU A 5 10.93 24.58 2.61
N SER A 6 9.93 25.31 3.12
CA SER A 6 9.52 25.21 4.53
C SER A 6 8.82 23.88 4.88
N ILE A 7 8.31 23.14 3.89
CA ILE A 7 7.73 21.80 4.12
C ILE A 7 8.85 20.76 4.32
N LEU A 8 10.05 21.02 3.82
CA LEU A 8 11.18 20.08 3.90
C LEU A 8 11.88 20.10 5.28
N ASP A 9 11.71 21.16 6.07
CA ASP A 9 12.41 21.31 7.35
C ASP A 9 11.65 20.69 8.54
N GLU A 10 10.33 20.46 8.41
CA GLU A 10 9.49 19.82 9.45
C GLU A 10 9.38 18.29 9.33
N SER A 11 10.09 17.66 8.40
CA SER A 11 10.01 16.19 8.18
C SER A 11 11.07 15.37 8.92
N ASN A 12 11.91 16.01 9.74
CA ASN A 12 13.09 15.38 10.35
C ASN A 12 12.85 14.61 11.66
N ASP A 13 11.60 14.44 12.10
CA ASP A 13 11.25 13.70 13.34
C ASP A 13 10.43 12.41 13.07
N LEU A 14 10.67 11.70 11.96
CA LEU A 14 9.98 10.43 11.65
C LEU A 14 10.91 9.21 11.57
N SER A 15 11.97 9.21 12.39
CA SER A 15 12.85 8.05 12.58
C SER A 15 12.29 7.12 13.66
N ASP A 16 11.36 6.25 13.29
CA ASP A 16 11.27 4.85 13.79
C ASP A 16 10.00 4.20 13.23
N TYR A 17 10.03 3.82 11.96
CA TYR A 17 9.24 2.68 11.53
C TYR A 17 10.08 1.44 11.75
N ASP A 18 9.84 0.81 12.89
CA ASP A 18 10.52 -0.42 13.27
C ASP A 18 10.15 -1.52 12.26
N ALA A 19 11.11 -2.33 11.85
CA ALA A 19 10.91 -3.40 10.87
C ALA A 19 9.78 -4.36 11.30
N ASP A 20 9.57 -4.46 12.62
CA ASP A 20 8.48 -5.17 13.27
C ASP A 20 7.09 -4.71 12.83
N PHE A 21 6.87 -3.42 12.58
CA PHE A 21 5.56 -2.93 12.14
C PHE A 21 5.22 -3.42 10.73
N VAL A 22 6.18 -3.35 9.81
CA VAL A 22 6.02 -3.81 8.43
C VAL A 22 5.79 -5.32 8.40
N ASN A 23 6.63 -6.07 9.11
CA ASN A 23 6.53 -7.52 9.22
C ASN A 23 5.18 -7.95 9.86
N LYS A 24 4.67 -7.18 10.82
CA LYS A 24 3.38 -7.47 11.44
C LYS A 24 2.20 -7.15 10.50
N ALA A 25 2.28 -6.06 9.76
CA ALA A 25 1.25 -5.68 8.79
C ALA A 25 1.14 -6.71 7.65
N THR A 26 2.28 -7.20 7.12
CA THR A 26 2.29 -8.24 6.09
C THR A 26 1.66 -9.54 6.61
N CYS A 27 2.00 -9.97 7.83
CA CYS A 27 1.37 -11.15 8.45
C CYS A 27 -0.15 -10.99 8.60
N MET A 28 -0.64 -9.83 9.02
CA MET A 28 -2.10 -9.61 9.16
C MET A 28 -2.85 -9.73 7.82
N VAL A 29 -2.29 -9.19 6.73
CA VAL A 29 -2.90 -9.36 5.39
C VAL A 29 -2.86 -10.83 4.97
N GLN A 30 -1.75 -11.51 5.22
CA GLN A 30 -1.59 -12.92 4.89
C GLN A 30 -2.58 -13.81 5.65
N ASP A 31 -2.86 -13.51 6.92
CA ASP A 31 -3.86 -14.23 7.71
C ASP A 31 -5.28 -14.02 7.14
N GLU A 32 -5.61 -12.80 6.69
CA GLU A 32 -6.89 -12.52 6.02
C GLU A 32 -7.01 -13.29 4.68
N LEU A 33 -5.94 -13.33 3.90
CA LEU A 33 -5.87 -14.07 2.64
C LEU A 33 -6.01 -15.59 2.86
N ASP A 34 -5.32 -16.13 3.86
CA ASP A 34 -5.39 -17.55 4.21
C ASP A 34 -6.80 -17.93 4.71
N LEU A 35 -7.52 -17.00 5.36
CA LEU A 35 -8.89 -17.20 5.83
C LEU A 35 -9.95 -17.17 4.71
N HIS A 36 -9.79 -16.30 3.71
CA HIS A 36 -10.83 -16.06 2.69
C HIS A 36 -10.56 -16.72 1.34
N VAL A 37 -9.30 -16.88 0.95
CA VAL A 37 -8.90 -17.48 -0.34
C VAL A 37 -8.28 -18.85 -0.14
N GLY A 38 -7.39 -18.98 0.86
CA GLY A 38 -6.57 -20.16 1.08
C GLY A 38 -5.38 -20.26 0.11
N LYS A 39 -4.66 -21.39 0.16
CA LYS A 39 -3.41 -21.61 -0.60
C LYS A 39 -3.56 -22.50 -1.85
N GLU A 40 -4.76 -23.02 -2.08
CA GLU A 40 -5.05 -23.98 -3.17
C GLU A 40 -5.35 -23.28 -4.51
N ARG A 41 -5.61 -21.96 -4.51
CA ARG A 41 -5.98 -21.20 -5.70
C ARG A 41 -5.48 -19.76 -5.63
N LEU A 42 -5.25 -19.15 -6.78
CA LEU A 42 -4.89 -17.74 -6.88
C LEU A 42 -6.07 -16.81 -6.55
N VAL A 43 -5.74 -15.62 -6.04
CA VAL A 43 -6.70 -14.54 -5.77
C VAL A 43 -7.39 -14.11 -7.07
N LYS A 44 -8.73 -13.92 -6.99
CA LYS A 44 -9.55 -13.43 -8.09
C LYS A 44 -10.20 -12.09 -7.72
N GLU A 45 -10.67 -11.37 -8.72
CA GLU A 45 -11.38 -10.09 -8.54
C GLU A 45 -12.60 -10.22 -7.62
N SER A 46 -13.28 -11.37 -7.65
CA SER A 46 -14.42 -11.66 -6.76
C SER A 46 -14.07 -11.72 -5.28
N ASP A 47 -12.80 -11.98 -4.94
CA ASP A 47 -12.35 -12.11 -3.56
C ASP A 47 -12.08 -10.75 -2.91
N ILE A 48 -11.82 -9.72 -3.73
CA ILE A 48 -11.46 -8.36 -3.28
C ILE A 48 -12.51 -7.78 -2.32
N SER A 49 -13.80 -8.12 -2.50
CA SER A 49 -14.87 -7.62 -1.64
C SER A 49 -14.79 -8.13 -0.19
N ASN A 50 -14.14 -9.26 0.03
CA ASN A 50 -14.01 -9.89 1.35
C ASN A 50 -12.72 -9.48 2.08
N LEU A 51 -11.74 -8.93 1.37
CA LEU A 51 -10.43 -8.55 1.91
C LEU A 51 -10.47 -7.12 2.48
N VAL A 52 -11.07 -6.98 3.67
CA VAL A 52 -11.33 -5.67 4.29
C VAL A 52 -10.05 -5.03 4.81
N TYR A 53 -9.14 -5.82 5.39
CA TYR A 53 -7.88 -5.33 5.92
C TYR A 53 -6.96 -4.86 4.78
N LEU A 54 -6.85 -5.65 3.71
CA LEU A 54 -6.13 -5.20 2.51
C LEU A 54 -6.73 -3.91 1.93
N GLN A 55 -8.06 -3.81 1.84
CA GLN A 55 -8.69 -2.58 1.44
C GLN A 55 -8.25 -1.42 2.33
N ALA A 56 -8.28 -1.58 3.65
CA ALA A 56 -7.79 -0.55 4.56
C ALA A 56 -6.31 -0.18 4.32
N VAL A 57 -5.44 -1.16 4.08
CA VAL A 57 -4.01 -0.93 3.80
C VAL A 57 -3.84 -0.11 2.52
N VAL A 58 -4.45 -0.51 1.41
CA VAL A 58 -4.35 0.25 0.14
C VAL A 58 -4.90 1.66 0.29
N LYS A 59 -6.00 1.81 1.03
CA LYS A 59 -6.60 3.11 1.30
C LYS A 59 -5.68 4.01 2.12
N GLU A 60 -5.02 3.46 3.14
CA GLU A 60 -4.08 4.21 3.99
C GLU A 60 -2.79 4.53 3.23
N THR A 61 -2.27 3.62 2.39
CA THR A 61 -1.08 3.88 1.56
C THR A 61 -1.30 5.05 0.61
N LEU A 62 -2.50 5.18 0.05
CA LEU A 62 -2.85 6.32 -0.81
C LEU A 62 -3.11 7.62 -0.03
N ARG A 63 -3.17 7.55 1.30
CA ARG A 63 -3.44 8.67 2.20
C ARG A 63 -2.13 9.30 2.67
N GLU A 64 -1.52 10.09 1.79
CA GLU A 64 -0.27 10.81 2.09
C GLU A 64 -0.42 12.05 3.00
N ILE A 65 -1.62 12.37 3.51
CA ILE A 65 -1.83 13.55 4.37
C ILE A 65 -2.34 13.12 5.76
N PRO A 66 -1.55 13.34 6.84
CA PRO A 66 -1.84 12.84 8.17
C PRO A 66 -2.82 13.77 8.89
N ALA A 67 -4.08 13.84 8.45
CA ALA A 67 -5.23 14.25 9.27
C ALA A 67 -6.47 14.33 8.41
N ALA A 68 -7.29 13.28 8.41
CA ALA A 68 -8.75 13.43 8.48
C ALA A 68 -9.41 12.05 8.41
N ASN A 69 -10.37 11.86 9.32
CA ASN A 69 -11.52 10.95 9.32
C ASN A 69 -11.37 9.53 8.75
N LYS A 70 -11.79 8.54 9.54
CA LYS A 70 -11.78 7.11 9.18
C LYS A 70 -12.78 6.71 8.07
N ASP A 71 -13.67 7.62 7.67
CA ASP A 71 -14.73 7.42 6.66
C ASP A 71 -14.46 8.17 5.34
N VAL A 72 -13.21 8.23 4.90
CA VAL A 72 -12.80 8.95 3.70
C VAL A 72 -12.74 8.02 2.49
N ASP A 73 -13.45 8.38 1.41
CA ASP A 73 -13.53 7.62 0.16
C ASP A 73 -12.84 8.34 -1.02
N PHE A 74 -12.19 7.55 -1.87
CA PHE A 74 -11.44 7.95 -3.07
C PHE A 74 -12.31 8.49 -4.20
N LYS A 75 -13.64 8.36 -4.09
CA LYS A 75 -14.61 8.79 -5.11
C LYS A 75 -14.78 10.31 -5.22
N GLY A 76 -13.87 11.10 -4.65
CA GLY A 76 -13.85 12.56 -4.76
C GLY A 76 -14.99 13.28 -4.04
N LYS A 77 -15.74 12.59 -3.17
CA LYS A 77 -16.72 13.20 -2.25
C LYS A 77 -16.03 13.82 -1.04
N HIS A 78 -14.89 13.25 -0.65
CA HIS A 78 -14.08 13.72 0.45
C HIS A 78 -12.85 14.42 -0.13
N PHE A 79 -12.80 15.75 0.01
CA PHE A 79 -11.70 16.55 -0.53
C PHE A 79 -10.38 16.37 0.25
N GLU A 80 -10.43 15.62 1.36
CA GLU A 80 -9.31 15.26 2.21
C GLU A 80 -8.40 14.21 1.54
N LEU A 81 -8.90 13.44 0.57
CA LEU A 81 -8.16 12.37 -0.10
C LEU A 81 -8.54 12.26 -1.59
N ILE A 82 -7.64 12.71 -2.47
CA ILE A 82 -7.87 12.70 -3.93
C ILE A 82 -6.61 12.23 -4.69
N PRO A 83 -6.13 10.99 -4.45
CA PRO A 83 -4.89 10.49 -5.05
C PRO A 83 -4.95 10.38 -6.58
N PHE A 84 -6.16 10.27 -7.14
CA PHE A 84 -6.39 10.16 -8.58
C PHE A 84 -6.92 11.44 -9.22
N GLY A 85 -6.84 12.59 -8.55
CA GLY A 85 -7.45 13.82 -9.01
C GLY A 85 -8.98 13.82 -8.92
N GLY A 86 -9.57 15.01 -8.99
CA GLY A 86 -10.99 15.21 -8.74
C GLY A 86 -11.72 15.90 -9.89
N ARG A 87 -13.04 15.75 -9.92
CA ARG A 87 -13.94 16.44 -10.87
C ARG A 87 -13.50 16.19 -12.34
N ARG A 88 -13.26 17.25 -13.12
CA ARG A 88 -12.92 17.18 -14.55
C ARG A 88 -11.48 16.73 -14.84
N LYS A 89 -10.68 16.53 -13.79
CA LYS A 89 -9.27 16.09 -13.87
C LYS A 89 -9.06 14.78 -13.10
N SER A 90 -10.12 14.04 -12.80
CA SER A 90 -9.99 12.68 -12.26
C SER A 90 -9.34 11.79 -13.31
N CYS A 91 -8.46 10.89 -12.86
CA CYS A 91 -7.97 9.80 -13.67
C CYS A 91 -9.18 9.06 -14.27
N PRO A 92 -9.25 8.84 -15.58
CA PRO A 92 -10.37 8.10 -16.18
C PRO A 92 -10.37 6.63 -15.74
N GLU A 93 -9.24 6.13 -15.25
CA GLU A 93 -8.99 4.71 -14.97
C GLU A 93 -8.84 4.38 -13.47
N MET A 94 -9.40 5.19 -12.57
CA MET A 94 -9.26 4.99 -11.11
C MET A 94 -9.68 3.59 -10.67
N THR A 95 -10.81 3.10 -11.17
CA THR A 95 -11.36 1.80 -10.79
C THR A 95 -10.42 0.67 -11.17
N TYR A 96 -9.90 0.69 -12.39
CA TYR A 96 -8.97 -0.33 -12.86
C TYR A 96 -7.65 -0.28 -12.08
N GLY A 97 -7.10 0.93 -11.86
CA GLY A 97 -5.89 1.10 -11.07
C GLY A 97 -6.02 0.55 -9.66
N LEU A 98 -7.14 0.83 -8.98
CA LEU A 98 -7.43 0.27 -7.66
C LEU A 98 -7.56 -1.26 -7.69
N GLN A 99 -8.32 -1.81 -8.64
CA GLN A 99 -8.51 -3.26 -8.75
C GLN A 99 -7.21 -3.99 -9.04
N MET A 100 -6.39 -3.46 -9.95
CA MET A 100 -5.07 -4.01 -10.25
C MET A 100 -4.14 -3.92 -9.04
N THR A 101 -4.19 -2.83 -8.28
CA THR A 101 -3.38 -2.67 -7.06
C THR A 101 -3.73 -3.74 -6.03
N HIS A 102 -5.02 -3.99 -5.81
CA HIS A 102 -5.46 -5.09 -4.94
C HIS A 102 -4.93 -6.44 -5.42
N LEU A 103 -5.19 -6.80 -6.68
CA LEU A 103 -4.77 -8.10 -7.22
C LEU A 103 -3.25 -8.31 -7.18
N VAL A 104 -2.46 -7.28 -7.47
CA VAL A 104 -0.99 -7.36 -7.43
C VAL A 104 -0.48 -7.54 -6.01
N ILE A 105 -0.98 -6.76 -5.05
CA ILE A 105 -0.57 -6.86 -3.64
C ILE A 105 -1.01 -8.22 -3.07
N ASP A 106 -2.24 -8.63 -3.35
CA ASP A 106 -2.76 -9.92 -2.90
C ASP A 106 -1.97 -11.09 -3.47
N GLY A 107 -1.74 -11.10 -4.77
CA GLY A 107 -0.95 -12.14 -5.42
C GLY A 107 0.48 -12.19 -4.87
N LEU A 108 1.09 -11.04 -4.60
CA LEU A 108 2.43 -10.96 -4.04
C LEU A 108 2.48 -11.49 -2.60
N LEU A 109 1.55 -11.10 -1.73
CA LEU A 109 1.51 -11.54 -0.33
C LEU A 109 1.02 -12.98 -0.17
N GLN A 110 0.19 -13.45 -1.10
CA GLN A 110 -0.21 -14.85 -1.18
C GLN A 110 0.98 -15.72 -1.58
N ALA A 111 1.74 -15.29 -2.60
CA ALA A 111 2.86 -16.05 -3.12
C ALA A 111 4.12 -15.96 -2.27
N PHE A 112 4.35 -14.85 -1.56
CA PHE A 112 5.62 -14.60 -0.89
C PHE A 112 5.44 -14.05 0.54
N ASP A 113 6.35 -14.50 1.41
CA ASP A 113 6.62 -13.86 2.68
C ASP A 113 7.67 -12.77 2.45
N VAL A 114 7.29 -11.53 2.76
CA VAL A 114 8.15 -10.35 2.66
C VAL A 114 8.62 -9.97 4.06
N PHE A 115 9.94 -9.94 4.23
CA PHE A 115 10.59 -9.57 5.49
C PHE A 115 11.52 -8.38 5.30
N THR A 116 11.59 -7.55 6.32
CA THR A 116 12.61 -6.50 6.46
C THR A 116 13.38 -6.73 7.76
N ASP A 117 14.71 -6.71 7.69
CA ASP A 117 15.59 -6.90 8.85
C ASP A 117 16.12 -5.57 9.40
N TRP A 118 16.09 -4.51 8.59
CA TRP A 118 16.67 -3.21 8.90
C TRP A 118 15.58 -2.15 9.07
N PRO A 119 15.80 -1.14 9.94
CA PRO A 119 14.85 -0.05 10.11
C PRO A 119 14.59 0.63 8.78
N VAL A 120 13.30 0.80 8.46
CA VAL A 120 12.88 1.30 7.16
C VAL A 120 12.79 2.82 7.23
N GLU A 121 13.78 3.50 6.66
CA GLU A 121 13.66 4.93 6.38
C GLU A 121 12.59 5.14 5.29
N MET A 122 11.59 6.00 5.54
CA MET A 122 10.49 6.28 4.60
C MET A 122 10.57 7.67 3.97
N THR A 123 11.75 8.31 4.02
CA THR A 123 11.96 9.63 3.42
C THR A 123 11.66 9.60 1.93
N ALA A 124 10.81 10.53 1.48
CA ALA A 124 10.41 10.64 0.09
C ALA A 124 11.23 11.72 -0.64
N ILE A 125 11.61 11.43 -1.88
CA ILE A 125 12.05 12.42 -2.86
C ILE A 125 10.80 12.93 -3.57
N PHE A 126 10.49 14.21 -3.34
CA PHE A 126 9.36 14.87 -3.97
C PHE A 126 9.63 15.11 -5.46
N GLY A 127 8.71 14.66 -6.31
CA GLY A 127 8.77 14.80 -7.77
C GLY A 127 7.38 14.67 -8.39
N LEU A 128 7.29 14.39 -9.70
CA LEU A 128 6.01 14.04 -10.34
C LEU A 128 5.41 12.76 -9.71
N THR A 129 6.26 11.90 -9.19
CA THR A 129 5.95 10.71 -8.40
C THR A 129 6.80 10.75 -7.13
N ASN A 130 6.23 10.44 -5.98
CA ASN A 130 7.00 10.32 -4.74
C ASN A 130 7.82 9.03 -4.81
N ALA A 131 9.15 9.18 -4.92
CA ALA A 131 10.08 8.06 -4.92
C ALA A 131 10.73 7.96 -3.53
N LYS A 132 11.07 6.76 -3.08
CA LYS A 132 11.83 6.61 -1.83
C LYS A 132 13.25 7.18 -2.01
N ALA A 133 13.75 7.89 -1.00
CA ALA A 133 15.10 8.48 -1.02
C ALA A 133 16.21 7.43 -0.99
N THR A 134 16.01 6.39 -0.17
CA THR A 134 16.88 5.23 -0.09
C THR A 134 16.24 4.01 -0.78
N PRO A 135 16.99 3.11 -1.41
CA PRO A 135 16.42 1.85 -1.88
C PRO A 135 15.90 1.03 -0.69
N LEU A 136 14.79 0.31 -0.86
CA LEU A 136 14.26 -0.61 0.14
C LEU A 136 14.77 -2.02 -0.14
N ASP A 137 15.59 -2.55 0.77
CA ASP A 137 16.03 -3.93 0.74
C ASP A 137 15.01 -4.83 1.48
N VAL A 138 14.41 -5.76 0.75
CA VAL A 138 13.41 -6.70 1.25
C VAL A 138 13.83 -8.12 0.93
N LEU A 139 13.71 -9.01 1.92
CA LEU A 139 13.91 -10.44 1.73
C LEU A 139 12.56 -11.09 1.39
N VAL A 140 12.53 -11.81 0.28
CA VAL A 140 11.30 -12.44 -0.24
C VAL A 140 11.47 -13.96 -0.21
N LYS A 141 10.58 -14.67 0.46
CA LYS A 141 10.56 -16.15 0.51
C LYS A 141 9.27 -16.69 -0.09
N PRO A 142 9.30 -17.68 -0.99
CA PRO A 142 8.08 -18.25 -1.56
C PRO A 142 7.27 -19.02 -0.50
N ARG A 143 5.96 -18.80 -0.47
CA ARG A 143 4.98 -19.49 0.41
C ARG A 143 4.24 -20.62 -0.30
N LEU A 144 3.93 -20.44 -1.57
CA LEU A 144 3.14 -21.39 -2.35
C LEU A 144 4.03 -22.53 -2.88
N SER A 145 3.41 -23.68 -3.14
CA SER A 145 4.09 -24.77 -3.83
C SER A 145 4.48 -24.33 -5.24
N ILE A 146 5.63 -24.82 -5.73
CA ILE A 146 6.19 -24.52 -7.06
C ILE A 146 5.17 -24.69 -8.20
N SER A 147 4.18 -25.57 -8.04
CA SER A 147 3.11 -25.81 -9.01
C SER A 147 2.22 -24.61 -9.34
N HIS A 148 2.25 -23.54 -8.55
CA HIS A 148 1.44 -22.33 -8.77
C HIS A 148 2.19 -21.22 -9.54
N TYR A 149 3.46 -21.43 -9.89
CA TYR A 149 4.30 -20.47 -10.61
C TYR A 149 4.56 -20.84 -12.08
N GLU A 150 4.04 -21.98 -12.54
CA GLU A 150 4.06 -22.41 -13.95
C GLU A 150 2.88 -21.84 -14.74
#